data_AF-A0A7S1ADA1-F1
#
_entry.id   AF-A0A7S1ADA1-F1
#
_cell.length_a   1.000
_cell.length_b   1.000
_cell.length_c   1.000
_cell.angle_alpha   90.00
_cell.angle_beta   90.00
_cell.angle_gamma   90.00
#
_symmetry.space_group_name_H-M   'P 1'
#
loop_
_entity.id
_entity.type
_entity.pdbx_description
1 polymer ?
#
loop_
_entity_poly.entity_id
_entity_poly.type
_entity_poly.pdbx_seq_one_letter_code
_entity_poly.pdbx_strand_id
1 'polypeptide(L)'
;SGVESARHFPNDLSERDSTWRQKIRESVSEGASGSFFYRVFTGSGTRGSISRYIVKQVTWSELNTLTDMLTPYLQHITRRSGKSFIQYFGCHSMPLRWRYSAKIHFLVMRNFLPVQCWLTFDLKGATANRRALSRKVLYEEKSSSAGKRYGVLRDWEWMDIAMVVDVSASDRQEVFETIAADCDFLAQQNLLDYSLLVGVHRLPVDLSAAGRASRLQELVGCGGYISLDRQKVYFFGIIDVLEKYNLRWKTQNMVLKTAYHLACQGHQADGISALAPALYADRFCTFMTTEVLRMQCAGFTVTASCLCRRCSRRKVGELRWASLWERRRRGLVEERMECDRTDHIRRIGELEQELVLCRAECDALREMKV
;
A
#
# COMPACT_ATOMS: atom_id res chain seq x y z
N SER A 1 16.12 -6.23 -34.34
CA SER A 1 16.02 -4.83 -33.87
C SER A 1 15.56 -4.67 -32.41
N GLY A 2 15.49 -5.73 -31.58
CA GLY A 2 15.04 -5.66 -30.18
C GLY A 2 16.13 -5.39 -29.13
N VAL A 3 17.36 -5.05 -29.54
CA VAL A 3 18.52 -4.93 -28.63
C VAL A 3 18.78 -3.47 -28.19
N GLU A 4 18.17 -2.47 -28.82
CA GLU A 4 18.37 -1.06 -28.47
C GLU A 4 17.37 -0.49 -27.46
N SER A 5 16.29 -1.19 -27.13
CA SER A 5 15.25 -0.68 -26.22
C SER A 5 15.62 -0.74 -24.72
N ALA A 6 16.81 -1.24 -24.38
CA ALA A 6 17.23 -1.50 -23.00
C ALA A 6 18.09 -0.39 -22.34
N ARG A 7 18.13 0.84 -22.86
CA ARG A 7 19.02 1.92 -22.32
C ARG A 7 18.36 2.95 -21.40
N HIS A 8 17.30 2.59 -20.67
CA HIS A 8 16.68 3.48 -19.66
C HIS A 8 16.78 2.96 -18.22
N PHE A 9 17.18 1.70 -18.07
CA PHE A 9 17.63 1.13 -16.80
C PHE A 9 19.10 0.78 -16.95
N PRO A 10 19.87 0.85 -15.85
CA PRO A 10 21.27 0.47 -15.92
C PRO A 10 21.39 -0.98 -16.40
N ASN A 11 22.34 -1.24 -17.28
CA ASN A 11 22.60 -2.62 -17.74
C ASN A 11 23.23 -3.45 -16.62
N ASP A 12 23.85 -2.78 -15.65
CA ASP A 12 24.38 -3.36 -14.42
C ASP A 12 23.84 -2.62 -13.19
N LEU A 13 23.29 -3.36 -12.22
CA LEU A 13 22.85 -2.81 -10.94
C LEU A 13 23.99 -2.04 -10.21
N SER A 14 25.26 -2.30 -10.53
CA SER A 14 26.41 -1.54 -10.04
C SER A 14 26.40 -0.05 -10.45
N GLU A 15 25.77 0.29 -11.58
CA GLU A 15 25.58 1.67 -12.02
C GLU A 15 24.62 2.45 -11.12
N ARG A 16 23.72 1.74 -10.41
CA ARG A 16 22.81 2.33 -9.41
C ARG A 16 23.31 2.17 -7.98
N ASP A 17 23.97 1.06 -7.67
CA ASP A 17 24.53 0.77 -6.35
C ASP A 17 25.69 -0.23 -6.49
N SER A 18 26.93 0.27 -6.39
CA SER A 18 28.15 -0.54 -6.49
C SER A 18 28.27 -1.64 -5.42
N THR A 19 27.44 -1.60 -4.37
CA THR A 19 27.45 -2.54 -3.25
C THR A 19 26.29 -3.55 -3.28
N TRP A 20 25.50 -3.61 -4.36
CA TRP A 20 24.29 -4.46 -4.45
C TRP A 20 24.51 -5.94 -4.15
N ARG A 21 25.74 -6.47 -4.38
CA ARG A 21 26.10 -7.86 -4.10
C ARG A 21 26.26 -8.17 -2.59
N GLN A 22 26.23 -7.15 -1.73
CA GLN A 22 26.48 -7.31 -0.31
C GLN A 22 25.19 -7.64 0.46
N LYS A 23 24.93 -8.96 0.60
CA LYS A 23 23.93 -9.61 1.46
C LYS A 23 22.49 -9.60 0.92
N ILE A 24 22.10 -10.73 0.34
CA ILE A 24 20.69 -11.11 0.11
C ILE A 24 20.16 -11.70 1.42
N ARG A 25 19.01 -11.23 1.90
CA ARG A 25 18.28 -11.91 2.98
C ARG A 25 16.96 -12.44 2.43
N GLU A 26 16.70 -13.71 2.71
CA GLU A 26 15.40 -14.31 2.44
C GLU A 26 14.35 -13.68 3.34
N SER A 27 13.19 -13.37 2.75
CA SER A 27 11.99 -13.04 3.50
C SER A 27 10.84 -13.81 2.86
N VAL A 28 10.42 -14.91 3.48
CA VAL A 28 9.28 -15.67 3.01
C VAL A 28 8.07 -14.74 2.90
N SER A 29 7.43 -14.68 1.74
CA SER A 29 6.25 -13.84 1.58
C SER A 29 5.09 -14.43 2.40
N GLU A 30 4.37 -13.59 3.15
CA GLU A 30 3.11 -13.96 3.81
C GLU A 30 1.93 -14.00 2.82
N GLY A 31 2.21 -14.02 1.51
CA GLY A 31 1.20 -14.02 0.46
C GLY A 31 0.60 -15.41 0.26
N ALA A 32 -0.68 -15.45 -0.15
CA ALA A 32 -1.43 -16.69 -0.41
C ALA A 32 -0.82 -17.59 -1.52
N SER A 33 0.12 -17.06 -2.32
CA SER A 33 0.74 -17.76 -3.45
C SER A 33 1.94 -18.64 -3.08
N GLY A 34 2.46 -18.56 -1.85
CA GLY A 34 3.66 -19.31 -1.45
C GLY A 34 4.92 -19.00 -2.27
N SER A 35 4.94 -17.87 -2.99
CA SER A 35 6.09 -17.47 -3.81
C SER A 35 7.25 -16.97 -2.95
N PHE A 36 8.48 -17.40 -3.26
CA PHE A 36 9.67 -16.89 -2.58
C PHE A 36 9.94 -15.43 -2.90
N PHE A 37 10.40 -14.69 -1.90
CA PHE A 37 10.70 -13.27 -1.98
C PHE A 37 12.02 -12.99 -1.25
N TYR A 38 12.92 -12.23 -1.88
CA TYR A 38 14.20 -11.89 -1.29
C TYR A 38 14.40 -10.39 -1.29
N ARG A 39 14.84 -9.85 -0.15
CA ARG A 39 15.26 -8.45 -0.04
C ARG A 39 16.76 -8.38 -0.22
N VAL A 40 17.19 -7.56 -1.17
CA VAL A 40 18.61 -7.26 -1.37
C VAL A 40 18.94 -6.06 -0.53
N PHE A 41 19.77 -6.24 0.50
CA PHE A 41 20.22 -5.16 1.37
C PHE A 41 21.53 -4.59 0.85
N THR A 42 21.75 -3.30 1.09
CA THR A 42 22.95 -2.57 0.67
C THR A 42 23.52 -1.87 1.90
N GLY A 43 24.78 -2.12 2.23
CA GLY A 43 25.51 -1.54 3.36
C GLY A 43 25.79 -2.49 4.53
N SER A 44 27.00 -2.39 5.10
CA SER A 44 27.49 -3.21 6.23
C SER A 44 27.48 -2.48 7.59
N GLY A 45 26.79 -1.35 7.72
CA GLY A 45 26.85 -0.49 8.91
C GLY A 45 25.71 -0.70 9.91
N THR A 46 26.00 -0.47 11.17
CA THR A 46 25.11 -0.46 12.36
C THR A 46 23.97 0.59 12.32
N ARG A 47 23.79 1.31 11.21
CA ARG A 47 22.66 2.23 10.98
C ARG A 47 21.78 1.67 9.86
N GLY A 48 20.63 1.10 10.27
CA GLY A 48 19.48 0.68 9.45
C GLY A 48 19.76 0.20 8.02
N SER A 49 19.87 -1.11 7.81
CA SER A 49 20.06 -1.70 6.48
C SER A 49 18.94 -1.28 5.51
N ILE A 50 19.33 -0.61 4.42
CA ILE A 50 18.44 -0.26 3.31
C ILE A 50 18.36 -1.45 2.37
N SER A 51 17.15 -1.79 1.92
CA SER A 51 16.94 -2.75 0.85
C SER A 51 16.35 -2.09 -0.37
N ARG A 52 17.14 -1.90 -1.44
CA ARG A 52 16.68 -1.20 -2.65
C ARG A 52 15.94 -2.11 -3.64
N TYR A 53 16.17 -3.41 -3.56
CA TYR A 53 15.69 -4.37 -4.55
C TYR A 53 14.97 -5.55 -3.92
N ILE A 54 13.99 -6.05 -4.66
CA ILE A 54 13.25 -7.28 -4.40
C ILE A 54 13.58 -8.27 -5.51
N VAL A 55 13.81 -9.53 -5.14
CA VAL A 55 13.75 -10.65 -6.08
C VAL A 55 12.49 -11.45 -5.77
N LYS A 56 11.54 -11.47 -6.69
CA LYS A 56 10.27 -12.19 -6.58
C LYS A 56 10.31 -13.42 -7.48
N GLN A 57 10.04 -14.60 -6.93
CA GLN A 57 9.74 -15.77 -7.76
C GLN A 57 8.39 -15.55 -8.46
N VAL A 58 8.36 -15.80 -9.76
CA VAL A 58 7.15 -15.65 -10.57
C VAL A 58 6.76 -16.95 -11.24
N THR A 59 5.46 -17.11 -11.43
CA THR A 59 4.86 -18.18 -12.22
C THR A 59 5.13 -17.96 -13.71
N TRP A 60 4.94 -19.02 -14.50
CA TRP A 60 5.02 -18.92 -15.96
C TRP A 60 3.97 -17.95 -16.55
N SER A 61 2.77 -17.88 -15.93
CA SER A 61 1.71 -16.96 -16.36
C SER A 61 2.09 -15.49 -16.12
N GLU A 62 2.66 -15.18 -14.95
CA GLU A 62 3.17 -13.83 -14.65
C GLU A 62 4.31 -13.44 -15.60
N LEU A 63 5.23 -14.38 -15.87
CA LEU A 63 6.32 -14.17 -16.83
C LEU A 63 5.80 -13.88 -18.25
N ASN A 64 4.82 -14.65 -18.72
CA ASN A 64 4.24 -14.42 -20.04
C ASN A 64 3.55 -13.05 -20.09
N THR A 65 2.83 -12.68 -19.02
CA THR A 65 2.20 -11.36 -18.90
C THR A 65 3.22 -10.23 -18.96
N LEU A 66 4.34 -10.34 -18.24
CA LEU A 66 5.43 -9.37 -18.29
C LEU A 66 6.02 -9.26 -19.71
N THR A 67 6.20 -10.41 -20.37
CA THR A 67 6.77 -10.48 -21.72
C THR A 67 5.83 -9.81 -22.74
N ASP A 68 4.52 -10.08 -22.66
CA ASP A 68 3.49 -9.47 -23.50
C ASP A 68 3.48 -7.95 -23.37
N MET A 69 3.63 -7.43 -22.14
CA MET A 69 3.57 -5.99 -21.87
C MET A 69 4.92 -5.28 -21.95
N LEU A 70 6.02 -5.97 -22.28
CA LEU A 70 7.38 -5.42 -22.16
C LEU A 70 7.60 -4.17 -23.02
N THR A 71 7.19 -4.20 -24.28
CA THR A 71 7.33 -3.05 -25.19
C THR A 71 6.47 -1.86 -24.73
N PRO A 72 5.16 -2.00 -24.46
CA PRO A 72 4.35 -0.94 -23.86
C PRO A 72 4.91 -0.42 -22.53
N TYR A 73 5.43 -1.30 -21.67
CA TYR A 73 6.01 -0.97 -20.38
C TYR A 73 7.25 -0.07 -20.55
N LEU A 74 8.19 -0.45 -21.41
CA LEU A 74 9.38 0.37 -21.67
C LEU A 74 9.00 1.76 -22.20
N GLN A 75 8.04 1.83 -23.13
CA GLN A 75 7.54 3.12 -23.63
C GLN A 75 6.90 3.96 -22.52
N HIS A 76 6.15 3.34 -21.61
CA HIS A 76 5.54 4.02 -20.45
C HIS A 76 6.60 4.62 -19.53
N ILE A 77 7.60 3.81 -19.16
CA ILE A 77 8.70 4.26 -18.31
C ILE A 77 9.51 5.38 -18.97
N THR A 78 9.87 5.22 -20.26
CA THR A 78 10.61 6.23 -21.02
C THR A 78 9.86 7.55 -21.12
N ARG A 79 8.56 7.51 -21.49
CA ARG A 79 7.72 8.72 -21.59
C ARG A 79 7.59 9.47 -20.26
N ARG A 80 7.75 8.77 -19.14
CA ARG A 80 7.66 9.33 -17.79
C ARG A 80 9.03 9.58 -17.14
N SER A 81 10.12 9.47 -17.91
CA SER A 81 11.49 9.65 -17.40
C SER A 81 11.77 8.81 -16.15
N GLY A 82 11.23 7.59 -16.07
CA GLY A 82 11.39 6.70 -14.92
C GLY A 82 10.41 6.92 -13.76
N LYS A 83 9.58 7.98 -13.77
CA LYS A 83 8.60 8.26 -12.71
C LYS A 83 7.41 7.30 -12.78
N SER A 84 7.56 6.10 -12.22
CA SER A 84 6.51 5.10 -12.09
C SER A 84 6.63 4.37 -10.75
N PHE A 85 5.48 3.97 -10.20
CA PHE A 85 5.36 3.08 -9.06
C PHE A 85 5.39 1.60 -9.46
N ILE A 86 5.73 1.29 -10.72
CA ILE A 86 5.99 -0.05 -11.24
C ILE A 86 7.41 -0.04 -11.82
N GLN A 87 8.33 -0.82 -11.23
CA GLN A 87 9.73 -0.82 -11.65
C GLN A 87 10.35 -2.22 -11.64
N TYR A 88 10.43 -2.83 -12.82
CA TYR A 88 11.18 -4.04 -13.11
C TYR A 88 12.58 -3.71 -13.65
N PHE A 89 13.58 -4.43 -13.15
CA PHE A 89 14.99 -4.27 -13.53
C PHE A 89 15.56 -5.48 -14.25
N GLY A 90 15.03 -6.68 -13.99
CA GLY A 90 15.54 -7.90 -14.60
C GLY A 90 14.56 -9.04 -14.50
N CYS A 91 14.66 -9.96 -15.46
CA CYS A 91 13.93 -11.21 -15.46
C CYS A 91 14.91 -12.33 -15.77
N HIS A 92 14.98 -13.31 -14.88
CA HIS A 92 15.96 -14.39 -14.94
C HIS A 92 15.27 -15.74 -14.78
N SER A 93 15.91 -16.80 -15.28
CA SER A 93 15.49 -18.17 -15.06
C SER A 93 16.65 -19.02 -14.58
N MET A 94 16.39 -19.93 -13.66
CA MET A 94 17.39 -20.87 -13.17
C MET A 94 16.87 -22.31 -13.34
N PRO A 95 17.61 -23.20 -14.00
CA PRO A 95 17.30 -24.62 -13.98
C PRO A 95 17.56 -25.17 -12.57
N LEU A 96 16.65 -26.01 -12.09
CA LEU A 96 16.84 -26.73 -10.84
C LEU A 96 17.77 -27.94 -11.07
N ARG A 97 18.48 -28.36 -10.02
CA ARG A 97 19.51 -29.42 -10.10
C ARG A 97 18.96 -30.82 -10.36
N TRP A 98 17.64 -31.00 -10.38
CA TRP A 98 16.99 -32.30 -10.55
C TRP A 98 16.64 -32.57 -12.01
N ARG A 99 16.85 -33.81 -12.46
CA ARG A 99 16.85 -34.19 -13.90
C ARG A 99 15.52 -33.91 -14.64
N TYR A 100 14.41 -33.79 -13.93
CA TYR A 100 13.07 -33.51 -14.48
C TYR A 100 12.41 -32.25 -13.93
N SER A 101 13.15 -31.38 -13.23
CA SER A 101 12.57 -30.19 -12.63
C SER A 101 12.39 -29.05 -13.63
N ALA A 102 11.25 -28.37 -13.56
CA ALA A 102 10.98 -27.17 -14.33
C ALA A 102 11.94 -26.02 -13.96
N LYS A 103 12.12 -25.06 -14.87
CA LYS A 103 12.86 -23.83 -14.58
C LYS A 103 12.08 -23.00 -13.57
N ILE A 104 12.80 -22.38 -12.64
CA ILE A 104 12.23 -21.33 -11.80
C ILE A 104 12.52 -19.98 -12.47
N HIS A 105 11.55 -19.08 -12.43
CA HIS A 105 11.66 -17.73 -12.95
C HIS A 105 11.64 -16.70 -11.83
N PHE A 106 12.46 -15.66 -11.96
CA PHE A 106 12.62 -14.62 -10.96
C PHE A 106 12.61 -13.24 -11.61
N LEU A 107 11.93 -12.30 -10.96
CA LEU A 107 11.95 -10.89 -11.31
C LEU A 107 12.75 -10.10 -10.29
N VAL A 108 13.66 -9.27 -10.77
CA VAL A 108 14.30 -8.23 -9.98
C VAL A 108 13.49 -6.96 -10.16
N MET A 109 12.99 -6.38 -9.07
CA MET A 109 12.16 -5.19 -9.08
C MET A 109 12.54 -4.23 -7.95
N ARG A 110 12.09 -2.97 -8.03
CA ARG A 110 12.31 -1.99 -6.97
C ARG A 110 11.63 -2.42 -5.69
N ASN A 111 12.37 -2.32 -4.58
CA ASN A 111 11.76 -2.31 -3.27
C ASN A 111 11.21 -0.92 -2.97
N PHE A 112 9.88 -0.79 -3.03
CA PHE A 112 9.22 0.46 -2.67
C PHE A 112 9.18 0.68 -1.15
N LEU A 113 9.48 -0.32 -0.31
CA LEU A 113 9.64 -0.18 1.14
C LEU A 113 11.09 -0.44 1.55
N PRO A 114 12.01 0.49 1.25
CA PRO A 114 13.44 0.25 1.36
C PRO A 114 13.94 0.19 2.82
N VAL A 115 13.13 0.64 3.77
CA VAL A 115 13.42 0.65 5.20
C VAL A 115 12.28 0.01 5.97
N GLN A 116 12.54 -0.34 7.24
CA GLN A 116 11.47 -0.80 8.12
C GLN A 116 10.45 0.32 8.33
N CYS A 117 9.19 0.04 7.98
CA CYS A 117 8.08 0.96 8.18
C CYS A 117 7.39 0.70 9.52
N TRP A 118 6.90 1.77 10.14
CA TRP A 118 6.06 1.70 11.34
C TRP A 118 4.69 1.11 11.00
N LEU A 119 4.09 1.54 9.88
CA LEU A 119 2.89 0.94 9.30
C LEU A 119 3.12 0.63 7.83
N THR A 120 2.50 -0.46 7.37
CA THR A 120 2.47 -0.84 5.96
C THR A 120 1.03 -1.15 5.56
N PHE A 121 0.57 -0.58 4.46
CA PHE A 121 -0.78 -0.79 3.92
C PHE A 121 -0.72 -1.35 2.50
N ASP A 122 -1.58 -2.31 2.21
CA ASP A 122 -1.90 -2.82 0.88
C ASP A 122 -3.31 -2.33 0.55
N LEU A 123 -3.45 -1.41 -0.40
CA LEU A 123 -4.72 -0.72 -0.70
C LEU A 123 -5.18 -1.04 -2.14
N LYS A 124 -6.44 -1.45 -2.32
CA LYS A 124 -7.05 -1.75 -3.64
C LYS A 124 -8.22 -0.83 -4.01
N GLY A 125 -8.69 0.00 -3.09
CA GLY A 125 -9.97 0.72 -3.19
C GLY A 125 -11.19 -0.20 -3.19
N ALA A 126 -11.00 -1.47 -2.82
CA ALA A 126 -12.05 -2.47 -2.74
C ALA A 126 -12.59 -2.56 -1.30
N THR A 127 -13.78 -3.12 -1.14
CA THR A 127 -14.43 -3.24 0.18
C THR A 127 -14.63 -4.68 0.63
N ALA A 128 -14.64 -5.64 -0.30
CA ALA A 128 -14.76 -7.07 0.01
C ALA A 128 -13.41 -7.71 0.39
N ASN A 129 -13.35 -8.41 1.52
CA ASN A 129 -12.13 -9.11 2.02
C ASN A 129 -10.89 -8.21 2.17
N ARG A 130 -11.09 -6.93 2.51
CA ARG A 130 -10.04 -5.91 2.62
C ARG A 130 -9.73 -5.48 4.06
N ARG A 131 -9.87 -6.41 5.03
CA ARG A 131 -9.54 -6.23 6.46
C ARG A 131 -8.54 -7.31 6.84
N ALA A 132 -7.41 -6.92 7.43
CA ALA A 132 -6.39 -7.84 7.94
C ALA A 132 -6.52 -8.07 9.45
N LEU A 133 -6.93 -7.03 10.19
CA LEU A 133 -7.10 -7.05 11.64
C LEU A 133 -8.53 -6.68 12.01
N SER A 134 -9.06 -7.35 13.04
CA SER A 134 -10.29 -6.88 13.66
C SER A 134 -10.06 -5.51 14.28
N ARG A 135 -11.10 -4.68 14.34
CA ARG A 135 -11.01 -3.32 14.90
C ARG A 135 -10.57 -3.34 16.37
N LYS A 136 -11.07 -4.32 17.14
CA LYS A 136 -10.65 -4.55 18.53
C LYS A 136 -9.13 -4.72 18.63
N VAL A 137 -8.52 -5.56 17.79
CA VAL A 137 -7.06 -5.75 17.77
C VAL A 137 -6.32 -4.51 17.31
N LEU A 138 -6.91 -3.69 16.44
CA LEU A 138 -6.31 -2.43 15.98
C LEU A 138 -6.17 -1.42 17.12
N TYR A 139 -7.22 -1.26 17.94
CA TYR A 139 -7.25 -0.31 19.07
C TYR A 139 -6.78 -0.88 20.41
N GLU A 140 -6.67 -2.21 20.56
CA GLU A 140 -6.16 -2.82 21.80
C GLU A 140 -4.73 -2.36 22.11
N GLU A 141 -4.55 -1.65 23.22
CA GLU A 141 -3.27 -1.39 23.89
C GLU A 141 -2.83 -2.65 24.65
N LYS A 142 -2.37 -3.70 23.96
CA LYS A 142 -1.62 -4.73 24.68
C LYS A 142 -0.24 -4.19 25.01
N SER A 143 -0.08 -3.84 26.29
CA SER A 143 1.19 -3.63 27.00
C SER A 143 2.17 -4.75 26.65
N SER A 144 3.00 -4.52 25.65
CA SER A 144 4.11 -5.39 25.30
C SER A 144 5.29 -4.49 25.04
N SER A 145 6.27 -4.56 25.92
CA SER A 145 7.51 -3.78 25.96
C SER A 145 8.41 -3.98 24.71
N ALA A 146 7.94 -4.71 23.71
CA ALA A 146 8.49 -4.83 22.38
C ALA A 146 7.43 -4.34 21.38
N GLY A 147 7.67 -3.20 20.73
CA GLY A 147 6.67 -2.47 19.93
C GLY A 147 5.80 -3.36 19.02
N LYS A 148 4.48 -3.21 19.17
CA LYS A 148 3.45 -3.92 18.41
C LYS A 148 3.70 -3.79 16.91
N ARG A 149 3.99 -4.91 16.24
CA ARG A 149 4.10 -4.98 14.77
C ARG A 149 2.74 -5.30 14.20
N TYR A 150 2.07 -4.28 13.68
CA TYR A 150 0.96 -4.48 12.78
C TYR A 150 1.52 -5.08 11.48
N GLY A 151 1.03 -6.24 11.06
CA GLY A 151 1.37 -6.81 9.76
C GLY A 151 0.95 -5.88 8.61
N VAL A 152 0.77 -6.41 7.40
CA VAL A 152 0.27 -5.60 6.29
C VAL A 152 -1.22 -5.28 6.49
N LEU A 153 -1.51 -4.00 6.77
CA LEU A 153 -2.85 -3.46 6.93
C LEU A 153 -3.52 -3.26 5.56
N ARG A 154 -4.84 -3.10 5.51
CA ARG A 154 -5.61 -2.98 4.26
C ARG A 154 -6.53 -1.77 4.26
N ASP A 155 -7.39 -1.68 3.25
CA ASP A 155 -8.30 -0.57 2.98
C ASP A 155 -9.16 -0.21 4.19
N TRP A 156 -9.63 -1.22 4.94
CA TRP A 156 -10.45 -0.98 6.12
C TRP A 156 -9.69 -0.35 7.26
N GLU A 157 -8.47 -0.79 7.55
CA GLU A 157 -7.68 -0.18 8.63
C GLU A 157 -7.25 1.24 8.28
N TRP A 158 -6.98 1.52 6.99
CA TRP A 158 -6.72 2.89 6.52
C TRP A 158 -7.89 3.84 6.84
N MET A 159 -9.11 3.43 6.47
CA MET A 159 -10.33 4.19 6.74
C MET A 159 -10.65 4.25 8.24
N ASP A 160 -10.53 3.12 8.94
CA ASP A 160 -10.82 3.01 10.37
C ASP A 160 -10.00 4.01 11.16
N ILE A 161 -8.68 4.14 10.93
CA ILE A 161 -7.83 5.09 11.67
C ILE A 161 -7.86 6.51 11.10
N ALA A 162 -8.70 6.77 10.08
CA ALA A 162 -8.78 8.04 9.37
C ALA A 162 -7.42 8.53 8.85
N MET A 163 -6.60 7.60 8.35
CA MET A 163 -5.26 7.93 7.83
C MET A 163 -5.36 8.83 6.60
N VAL A 164 -4.43 9.77 6.49
CA VAL A 164 -4.26 10.65 5.32
C VAL A 164 -2.77 10.84 5.09
N VAL A 165 -2.38 10.98 3.82
CA VAL A 165 -1.02 11.36 3.46
C VAL A 165 -0.86 12.88 3.64
N ASP A 166 -0.06 13.28 4.63
CA ASP A 166 0.25 14.67 4.96
C ASP A 166 1.56 15.13 4.32
N VAL A 167 1.68 15.06 2.99
CA VAL A 167 2.87 15.57 2.25
C VAL A 167 2.62 16.97 1.67
N SER A 168 3.68 17.59 1.13
CA SER A 168 3.59 18.89 0.45
C SER A 168 2.61 18.84 -0.75
N ALA A 169 2.06 19.98 -1.15
CA ALA A 169 1.13 20.03 -2.29
C ALA A 169 1.80 19.56 -3.60
N SER A 170 3.08 19.90 -3.80
CA SER A 170 3.87 19.46 -4.95
C SER A 170 4.07 17.94 -4.96
N ASP A 171 4.46 17.38 -3.82
CA ASP A 171 4.66 15.92 -3.70
C ASP A 171 3.34 15.17 -3.89
N ARG A 172 2.25 15.68 -3.30
CA ARG A 172 0.92 15.10 -3.46
C ARG A 172 0.50 15.07 -4.93
N GLN A 173 0.74 16.16 -5.67
CA GLN A 173 0.47 16.23 -7.10
C GLN A 173 1.32 15.23 -7.88
N GLU A 174 2.61 15.10 -7.59
CA GLU A 174 3.48 14.13 -8.25
C GLU A 174 3.03 12.67 -8.01
N VAL A 175 2.70 12.33 -6.76
CA VAL A 175 2.21 11.00 -6.40
C VAL A 175 0.89 10.71 -7.13
N PHE A 176 -0.03 11.68 -7.17
CA PHE A 176 -1.28 11.58 -7.90
C PHE A 176 -1.07 11.34 -9.40
N GLU A 177 -0.24 12.15 -10.06
CA GLU A 177 0.05 12.01 -11.49
C GLU A 177 0.70 10.66 -11.82
N THR A 178 1.53 10.16 -10.92
CA THR A 178 2.18 8.85 -11.06
C THR A 178 1.17 7.71 -10.94
N ILE A 179 0.32 7.72 -9.91
CA ILE A 179 -0.74 6.73 -9.75
C ILE A 179 -1.69 6.76 -10.95
N ALA A 180 -2.14 7.94 -11.37
CA ALA A 180 -3.08 8.08 -12.48
C ALA A 180 -2.51 7.54 -13.79
N ALA A 181 -1.26 7.86 -14.10
CA ALA A 181 -0.61 7.37 -15.32
C ALA A 181 -0.35 5.86 -15.28
N ASP A 182 0.06 5.32 -14.13
CA ASP A 182 0.26 3.88 -13.96
C ASP A 182 -1.07 3.13 -14.06
N CYS A 183 -2.16 3.66 -13.51
CA CYS A 183 -3.51 3.08 -13.65
C CYS A 183 -3.97 3.05 -15.11
N ASP A 184 -3.77 4.14 -15.85
CA ASP A 184 -4.10 4.20 -17.28
C ASP A 184 -3.29 3.17 -18.08
N PHE A 185 -2.01 2.99 -17.75
CA PHE A 185 -1.16 1.96 -18.36
C PHE A 185 -1.67 0.54 -18.05
N LEU A 186 -1.90 0.22 -16.78
CA LEU A 186 -2.36 -1.11 -16.34
C LEU A 186 -3.72 -1.47 -16.96
N ALA A 187 -4.64 -0.51 -17.05
CA ALA A 187 -5.93 -0.71 -17.70
C ALA A 187 -5.78 -1.05 -19.20
N GLN A 188 -4.88 -0.35 -19.91
CA GLN A 188 -4.60 -0.63 -21.33
C GLN A 188 -4.00 -2.01 -21.54
N GLN A 189 -3.20 -2.50 -20.58
CA GLN A 189 -2.63 -3.85 -20.60
C GLN A 189 -3.60 -4.94 -20.11
N ASN A 190 -4.85 -4.58 -19.77
CA ASN A 190 -5.85 -5.47 -19.20
C ASN A 190 -5.39 -6.18 -17.90
N LEU A 191 -4.66 -5.45 -17.06
CA LEU A 191 -4.17 -5.93 -15.78
C LEU A 191 -5.10 -5.48 -14.65
N LEU A 192 -5.22 -6.30 -13.62
CA LEU A 192 -6.03 -6.00 -12.43
C LEU A 192 -5.42 -6.59 -11.17
N ASP A 193 -6.15 -6.47 -10.07
CA ASP A 193 -5.82 -7.04 -8.76
C ASP A 193 -4.51 -6.54 -8.13
N TYR A 194 -3.92 -5.49 -8.70
CA TYR A 194 -2.80 -4.75 -8.15
C TYR A 194 -3.20 -3.90 -6.94
N SER A 195 -2.25 -3.68 -6.03
CA SER A 195 -2.42 -2.86 -4.83
C SER A 195 -1.45 -1.69 -4.81
N LEU A 196 -1.86 -0.57 -4.20
CA LEU A 196 -0.92 0.45 -3.75
C LEU A 196 -0.38 0.04 -2.38
N LEU A 197 0.91 -0.23 -2.34
CA LEU A 197 1.69 -0.41 -1.13
C LEU A 197 2.06 0.97 -0.57
N VAL A 198 1.64 1.26 0.67
CA VAL A 198 1.96 2.49 1.38
C VAL A 198 2.75 2.18 2.65
N GLY A 199 3.99 2.63 2.71
CA GLY A 199 4.83 2.53 3.91
C GLY A 199 4.91 3.85 4.65
N VAL A 200 4.72 3.82 5.96
CA VAL A 200 4.91 4.99 6.83
C VAL A 200 6.11 4.74 7.73
N HIS A 201 7.21 5.45 7.50
CA HIS A 201 8.40 5.39 8.34
C HIS A 201 8.42 6.57 9.30
N ARG A 202 8.45 6.33 10.61
CA ARG A 202 8.62 7.38 11.62
C ARG A 202 10.09 7.56 11.97
N LEU A 203 10.52 8.81 12.08
CA LEU A 203 11.85 9.14 12.55
C LEU A 203 11.90 9.00 14.09
N PRO A 204 13.03 8.54 14.65
CA PRO A 204 13.29 8.61 16.09
C PRO A 204 13.06 10.01 16.65
N VAL A 205 12.42 10.08 17.83
CA VAL A 205 12.04 11.35 18.47
C VAL A 205 13.27 12.12 18.97
N ASP A 206 14.30 11.39 19.38
CA ASP A 206 15.56 11.85 19.97
C ASP A 206 16.63 12.29 18.94
N LEU A 207 16.31 12.27 17.64
CA LEU A 207 17.21 12.76 16.60
C LEU A 207 17.44 14.28 16.71
N SER A 208 18.70 14.69 16.77
CA SER A 208 19.11 16.08 16.62
C SER A 208 18.62 16.67 15.28
N ALA A 209 18.48 18.00 15.20
CA ALA A 209 18.01 18.66 13.98
C ALA A 209 18.87 18.31 12.74
N ALA A 210 20.20 18.29 12.90
CA ALA A 210 21.13 17.90 11.85
C ALA A 210 21.00 16.40 11.48
N GLY A 211 20.87 15.53 12.48
CA GLY A 211 20.66 14.10 12.26
C GLY A 211 19.35 13.81 11.53
N ARG A 212 18.28 14.53 11.89
CA ARG A 212 16.98 14.46 11.23
C ARG A 212 17.05 14.90 9.78
N ALA A 213 17.71 16.03 9.49
CA ALA A 213 17.87 16.52 8.13
C ALA A 213 18.64 15.54 7.24
N SER A 214 19.76 15.01 7.74
CA SER A 214 20.56 13.99 7.04
C SER A 214 19.76 12.71 6.78
N ARG A 215 19.03 12.21 7.78
CA ARG A 215 18.20 11.00 7.62
C ARG A 215 17.06 11.22 6.63
N LEU A 216 16.41 12.38 6.64
CA LEU A 216 15.38 12.73 5.66
C LEU A 216 15.95 12.73 4.24
N GLN A 217 17.13 13.32 4.03
CA GLN A 217 17.79 13.33 2.72
C GLN A 217 18.10 11.93 2.20
N GLU A 218 18.59 11.03 3.06
CA GLU A 218 18.84 9.63 2.72
C GLU A 218 17.54 8.89 2.32
N LEU A 219 16.46 9.10 3.08
CA LEU A 219 15.16 8.48 2.82
C LEU A 219 14.51 9.00 1.53
N VAL A 220 14.64 10.30 1.25
CA VAL A 220 14.23 10.90 -0.04
C VAL A 220 15.06 10.33 -1.19
N GLY A 221 16.37 10.14 -1.00
CA GLY A 221 17.23 9.45 -1.99
C GLY A 221 16.81 8.00 -2.27
N CYS A 222 16.07 7.38 -1.35
CA CYS A 222 15.45 6.08 -1.55
C CYS A 222 14.04 6.16 -2.14
N GLY A 223 13.59 7.36 -2.53
CA GLY A 223 12.29 7.70 -3.12
C GLY A 223 11.13 7.78 -2.12
N GLY A 224 11.41 8.28 -0.91
CA GLY A 224 10.40 8.62 0.08
C GLY A 224 9.94 10.08 -0.03
N TYR A 225 8.71 10.35 0.42
CA TYR A 225 8.07 11.66 0.46
C TYR A 225 7.94 12.14 1.91
N ILE A 226 8.37 13.37 2.20
CA ILE A 226 8.45 13.88 3.58
C ILE A 226 7.07 14.38 4.03
N SER A 227 6.66 14.04 5.25
CA SER A 227 5.46 14.60 5.88
C SER A 227 5.62 16.10 6.19
N LEU A 228 4.52 16.84 6.26
CA LEU A 228 4.49 18.27 6.59
C LEU A 228 5.12 18.55 7.96
N ASP A 229 4.91 17.66 8.93
CA ASP A 229 5.50 17.73 10.27
C ASP A 229 6.99 17.34 10.32
N ARG A 230 7.54 16.82 9.21
CA ARG A 230 8.91 16.30 9.09
C ARG A 230 9.27 15.24 10.14
N GLN A 231 8.28 14.52 10.65
CA GLN A 231 8.47 13.40 11.58
C GLN A 231 8.35 12.05 10.89
N LYS A 232 7.82 12.01 9.67
CA LYS A 232 7.54 10.78 8.94
C LYS A 232 8.00 10.90 7.48
N VAL A 233 8.21 9.74 6.87
CA VAL A 233 8.43 9.59 5.43
C VAL A 233 7.49 8.54 4.89
N TYR A 234 6.79 8.88 3.81
CA TYR A 234 5.89 8.00 3.08
C TYR A 234 6.63 7.35 1.92
N PHE A 235 6.34 6.08 1.68
CA PHE A 235 6.79 5.35 0.51
C PHE A 235 5.59 4.76 -0.22
N PHE A 236 5.59 4.84 -1.55
CA PHE A 236 4.51 4.37 -2.41
C PHE A 236 5.04 3.42 -3.47
N GLY A 237 4.32 2.36 -3.77
CA GLY A 237 4.61 1.43 -4.85
C GLY A 237 3.35 0.69 -5.30
N ILE A 238 3.22 0.35 -6.57
CA ILE A 238 2.14 -0.51 -7.07
C ILE A 238 2.72 -1.91 -7.22
N ILE A 239 2.09 -2.88 -6.55
CA ILE A 239 2.54 -4.28 -6.46
C ILE A 239 1.54 -5.23 -7.09
N ASP A 240 1.99 -6.45 -7.39
CA ASP A 240 1.20 -7.55 -7.95
C ASP A 240 0.44 -7.19 -9.25
N VAL A 241 1.13 -6.52 -10.17
CA VAL A 241 0.55 -6.04 -11.44
C VAL A 241 0.43 -7.09 -12.55
N LEU A 242 1.02 -8.28 -12.39
CA LEU A 242 1.14 -9.28 -13.47
C LEU A 242 -0.08 -10.21 -13.60
N GLU A 243 -1.17 -9.90 -12.92
CA GLU A 243 -2.42 -10.65 -13.03
C GLU A 243 -3.25 -10.15 -14.23
N LYS A 244 -3.29 -10.96 -15.29
CA LYS A 244 -3.97 -10.64 -16.55
C LYS A 244 -5.45 -11.01 -16.50
N TYR A 245 -6.31 -10.08 -16.92
CA TYR A 245 -7.74 -10.35 -17.04
C TYR A 245 -8.02 -11.40 -18.11
N ASN A 246 -8.42 -12.59 -17.67
CA ASN A 246 -8.72 -13.73 -18.52
C ASN A 246 -10.18 -14.18 -18.34
N LEU A 247 -10.57 -15.24 -19.04
CA LEU A 247 -11.94 -15.79 -18.98
C LEU A 247 -12.32 -16.24 -17.55
N ARG A 248 -11.36 -16.72 -16.74
CA ARG A 248 -11.60 -17.10 -15.34
C ARG A 248 -12.09 -15.91 -14.52
N TRP A 249 -11.51 -14.73 -14.73
CA TRP A 249 -11.96 -13.51 -14.07
C TRP A 249 -13.35 -13.07 -14.52
N LYS A 250 -13.73 -13.30 -15.78
CA LYS A 250 -15.12 -13.07 -16.25
C LYS A 250 -16.09 -14.00 -15.53
N THR A 251 -15.77 -15.28 -15.44
CA THR A 251 -16.58 -16.27 -14.73
C THR A 251 -16.67 -15.93 -13.24
N GLN A 252 -15.56 -15.60 -12.59
CA GLN A 252 -15.53 -15.22 -11.18
C GLN A 252 -16.36 -13.95 -10.92
N ASN A 253 -16.23 -12.93 -11.77
CA ASN A 253 -17.05 -11.72 -11.68
C ASN A 253 -18.54 -12.06 -11.82
N MET A 254 -18.91 -12.91 -12.78
CA MET A 254 -20.30 -13.34 -12.97
C MET A 254 -20.83 -14.07 -11.73
N VAL A 255 -20.08 -15.06 -11.22
CA VAL A 255 -20.46 -15.84 -10.03
C VAL A 255 -20.57 -14.93 -8.79
N LEU A 256 -19.58 -14.08 -8.54
CA LEU A 256 -19.59 -13.17 -7.39
C LEU A 256 -20.70 -12.14 -7.48
N LYS A 257 -20.97 -11.59 -8.67
CA LYS A 257 -22.11 -10.68 -8.88
C LYS A 257 -23.43 -11.38 -8.63
N THR A 258 -23.61 -12.59 -9.15
CA THR A 258 -24.84 -13.37 -8.93
C THR A 258 -25.01 -13.71 -7.45
N ALA A 259 -23.96 -14.19 -6.78
CA ALA A 259 -23.98 -14.47 -5.35
C ALA A 259 -24.28 -13.22 -4.52
N TYR A 260 -23.67 -12.08 -4.84
CA TYR A 260 -23.91 -10.81 -4.15
C TYR A 260 -25.33 -10.28 -4.43
N HIS A 261 -25.83 -10.40 -5.65
CA HIS A 261 -27.18 -9.97 -6.03
C HIS A 261 -28.25 -10.77 -5.26
N LEU A 262 -28.04 -12.08 -5.11
CA LEU A 262 -28.89 -12.98 -4.32
C LEU A 262 -28.80 -12.67 -2.82
N ALA A 263 -27.60 -12.44 -2.28
CA ALA A 263 -27.40 -12.18 -0.85
C ALA A 263 -27.82 -10.76 -0.42
N CYS A 264 -27.73 -9.77 -1.31
CA CYS A 264 -27.92 -8.35 -0.99
C CYS A 264 -29.10 -7.68 -1.73
N GLN A 265 -30.10 -8.47 -2.16
CA GLN A 265 -31.37 -7.99 -2.74
C GLN A 265 -31.19 -6.90 -3.80
N GLY A 266 -30.33 -7.14 -4.80
CA GLY A 266 -30.25 -6.24 -5.95
C GLY A 266 -29.17 -5.15 -5.93
N HIS A 267 -28.39 -5.02 -4.85
CA HIS A 267 -27.33 -4.01 -4.77
C HIS A 267 -26.15 -4.29 -5.72
N GLN A 268 -25.52 -3.22 -6.26
CA GLN A 268 -24.36 -3.35 -7.15
C GLN A 268 -23.13 -3.90 -6.42
N ALA A 269 -22.50 -4.94 -6.97
CA ALA A 269 -21.32 -5.60 -6.42
C ALA A 269 -20.00 -4.81 -6.70
N ASP A 270 -20.04 -3.49 -6.63
CA ASP A 270 -18.92 -2.60 -6.98
C ASP A 270 -17.71 -2.72 -6.02
N GLY A 271 -17.92 -3.38 -4.88
CA GLY A 271 -16.93 -3.62 -3.84
C GLY A 271 -15.98 -4.80 -4.05
N ILE A 272 -16.22 -5.65 -5.05
CA ILE A 272 -15.41 -6.85 -5.33
C ILE A 272 -14.20 -6.52 -6.21
N SER A 273 -13.07 -7.22 -6.04
CA SER A 273 -11.88 -7.00 -6.87
C SER A 273 -12.04 -7.47 -8.33
N ALA A 274 -12.94 -8.43 -8.58
CA ALA A 274 -13.19 -9.00 -9.90
C ALA A 274 -13.99 -8.03 -10.81
N LEU A 275 -13.39 -6.91 -11.23
CA LEU A 275 -13.98 -5.95 -12.16
C LEU A 275 -13.29 -5.99 -13.52
N ALA A 276 -13.95 -5.44 -14.54
CA ALA A 276 -13.28 -5.16 -15.81
C ALA A 276 -12.09 -4.22 -15.56
N PRO A 277 -10.93 -4.39 -16.23
CA PRO A 277 -9.70 -3.64 -15.92
C PRO A 277 -9.89 -2.12 -15.87
N ALA A 278 -10.65 -1.55 -16.81
CA ALA A 278 -10.95 -0.11 -16.82
C ALA A 278 -11.73 0.35 -15.58
N LEU A 279 -12.70 -0.45 -15.11
CA LEU A 279 -13.48 -0.14 -13.91
C LEU A 279 -12.67 -0.36 -12.63
N TYR A 280 -11.81 -1.39 -12.62
CA TYR A 280 -10.87 -1.62 -11.53
C TYR A 280 -9.93 -0.42 -11.36
N ALA A 281 -9.31 0.01 -12.47
CA ALA A 281 -8.38 1.13 -12.49
C ALA A 281 -9.06 2.45 -12.08
N ASP A 282 -10.28 2.71 -12.56
CA ASP A 282 -11.06 3.88 -12.17
C ASP A 282 -11.34 3.89 -10.66
N ARG A 283 -11.90 2.81 -10.11
CA ARG A 283 -12.14 2.69 -8.65
C ARG A 283 -10.86 2.85 -7.84
N PHE A 284 -9.80 2.15 -8.23
CA PHE A 284 -8.51 2.19 -7.56
C PHE A 284 -7.97 3.63 -7.56
N CYS A 285 -7.90 4.27 -8.72
CA CYS A 285 -7.39 5.64 -8.85
C CYS A 285 -8.24 6.64 -8.06
N THR A 286 -9.58 6.50 -8.10
CA THR A 286 -10.47 7.34 -7.30
C THR A 286 -10.17 7.19 -5.81
N PHE A 287 -10.09 5.96 -5.28
CA PHE A 287 -9.80 5.73 -3.87
C PHE A 287 -8.47 6.37 -3.44
N MET A 288 -7.41 6.18 -4.22
CA MET A 288 -6.10 6.76 -3.89
C MET A 288 -6.16 8.30 -3.92
N THR A 289 -6.93 8.87 -4.84
CA THR A 289 -7.05 10.32 -5.00
C THR A 289 -7.87 10.95 -3.88
N THR A 290 -9.02 10.35 -3.54
CA THR A 290 -9.99 10.93 -2.61
C THR A 290 -9.72 10.55 -1.16
N GLU A 291 -9.42 9.28 -0.87
CA GLU A 291 -9.29 8.77 0.50
C GLU A 291 -7.84 8.79 0.99
N VAL A 292 -6.87 8.46 0.12
CA VAL A 292 -5.46 8.38 0.52
C VAL A 292 -4.78 9.75 0.47
N LEU A 293 -4.83 10.42 -0.68
CA LEU A 293 -4.16 11.70 -0.92
C LEU A 293 -5.02 12.92 -0.54
N ARG A 294 -6.35 12.77 -0.46
CA ARG A 294 -7.32 13.87 -0.30
C ARG A 294 -7.03 15.03 -1.24
N MET A 295 -6.85 14.72 -2.53
CA MET A 295 -6.71 15.75 -3.55
C MET A 295 -7.99 16.59 -3.60
N GLN A 296 -7.86 17.88 -3.34
CA GLN A 296 -8.92 18.82 -3.66
C GLN A 296 -8.93 18.98 -5.18
N CYS A 297 -10.05 18.68 -5.85
CA CYS A 297 -10.27 19.21 -7.18
C CYS A 297 -10.27 20.73 -7.02
N ALA A 298 -9.16 21.38 -7.37
CA ALA A 298 -9.08 22.83 -7.38
C ALA A 298 -10.30 23.35 -8.16
N GLY A 299 -11.06 24.24 -7.52
CA GLY A 299 -12.14 24.97 -8.17
C GLY A 299 -11.54 25.82 -9.27
N PHE A 300 -11.33 25.23 -10.45
CA PHE A 300 -11.14 25.96 -11.68
C PHE A 300 -12.51 26.55 -12.01
N THR A 301 -12.63 27.86 -11.94
CA THR A 301 -13.71 28.62 -12.56
C THR A 301 -13.83 28.11 -13.99
N VAL A 302 -14.94 27.46 -14.28
CA VAL A 302 -15.23 26.85 -15.58
C VAL A 302 -15.43 27.99 -16.58
N THR A 303 -14.39 28.36 -17.31
CA THR A 303 -14.60 28.92 -18.64
C THR A 303 -14.88 27.74 -19.57
N ALA A 304 -16.04 27.78 -20.23
CA ALA A 304 -16.68 26.66 -20.92
C ALA A 304 -15.89 26.09 -22.12
N SER A 305 -14.67 26.56 -22.41
CA SER A 305 -13.89 26.12 -23.58
C SER A 305 -12.96 24.93 -23.32
N CYS A 306 -12.75 24.52 -22.06
CA CYS A 306 -11.79 23.46 -21.71
C CYS A 306 -12.42 22.23 -21.04
N LEU A 307 -13.67 21.89 -21.36
CA LEU A 307 -14.30 20.63 -20.94
C LEU A 307 -13.64 19.44 -21.67
N CYS A 308 -12.44 19.07 -21.21
CA CYS A 308 -11.83 17.80 -21.61
C CYS A 308 -12.76 16.66 -21.17
N ARG A 309 -13.15 15.78 -22.10
CA ARG A 309 -13.97 14.58 -21.85
C ARG A 309 -13.49 13.74 -20.65
N ARG A 310 -12.21 13.85 -20.28
CA ARG A 310 -11.55 13.18 -19.14
C ARG A 310 -12.02 13.71 -17.77
N CYS A 311 -12.25 15.02 -17.61
CA CYS A 311 -12.76 15.60 -16.36
C CYS A 311 -14.24 15.27 -16.12
N SER A 312 -15.05 15.25 -17.17
CA SER A 312 -16.47 14.89 -17.07
C SER A 312 -16.67 13.41 -16.71
N ARG A 313 -15.86 12.50 -17.25
CA ARG A 313 -15.90 11.06 -16.87
C ARG A 313 -15.42 10.84 -15.43
N ARG A 314 -14.39 11.56 -14.97
CA ARG A 314 -13.89 11.47 -13.58
C ARG A 314 -14.93 11.89 -12.55
N LYS A 315 -15.67 12.99 -12.75
CA LYS A 315 -16.74 13.40 -11.82
C LYS A 315 -17.85 12.35 -11.66
N VAL A 316 -18.21 11.64 -12.74
CA VAL A 316 -19.22 10.56 -12.70
C VAL A 316 -18.66 9.32 -11.99
N GLY A 317 -17.40 8.96 -12.24
CA GLY A 317 -16.71 7.88 -11.52
C GLY A 317 -16.57 8.19 -10.02
N GLU A 318 -16.13 9.39 -9.66
CA GLU A 318 -16.02 9.87 -8.28
C GLU A 318 -17.35 9.72 -7.54
N LEU A 319 -18.47 10.15 -8.12
CA LEU A 319 -19.80 9.99 -7.52
C LEU A 319 -20.20 8.53 -7.35
N ARG A 320 -19.94 7.67 -8.35
CA ARG A 320 -20.22 6.23 -8.27
C ARG A 320 -19.46 5.59 -7.12
N TRP A 321 -18.14 5.79 -7.06
CA TRP A 321 -17.28 5.13 -6.08
C TRP A 321 -17.39 5.77 -4.69
N ALA A 322 -17.64 7.08 -4.57
CA ALA A 322 -17.84 7.73 -3.27
C ALA A 322 -18.98 7.06 -2.46
N SER A 323 -20.06 6.65 -3.13
CA SER A 323 -21.18 5.94 -2.51
C SER A 323 -20.79 4.56 -1.93
N LEU A 324 -19.72 3.94 -2.47
CA LEU A 324 -19.18 2.66 -2.01
C LEU A 324 -18.57 2.78 -0.61
N TRP A 325 -17.86 3.88 -0.36
CA TRP A 325 -17.18 4.12 0.91
C TRP A 325 -18.04 4.93 1.90
N GLU A 326 -18.95 5.78 1.43
CA GLU A 326 -19.82 6.61 2.27
C GLU A 326 -20.80 5.82 3.13
N ARG A 327 -21.50 4.83 2.55
CA ARG A 327 -22.38 3.94 3.33
C ARG A 327 -21.61 3.22 4.43
N ARG A 328 -20.34 2.89 4.17
CA ARG A 328 -19.51 2.22 5.16
C ARG A 328 -18.93 3.18 6.18
N ARG A 329 -18.52 4.40 5.82
CA ARG A 329 -18.09 5.46 6.76
C ARG A 329 -19.10 5.68 7.89
N ARG A 330 -20.40 5.68 7.58
CA ARG A 330 -21.46 5.79 8.59
C ARG A 330 -21.45 4.62 9.58
N GLY A 331 -21.44 3.38 9.09
CA GLY A 331 -21.30 2.20 9.96
C GLY A 331 -19.98 2.18 10.74
N LEU A 332 -18.87 2.64 10.14
CA LEU A 332 -17.56 2.76 10.81
C LEU A 332 -17.59 3.77 11.96
N VAL A 333 -18.27 4.90 11.79
CA VAL A 333 -18.42 5.94 12.81
C VAL A 333 -19.29 5.45 13.97
N GLU A 334 -20.42 4.80 13.68
CA GLU A 334 -21.28 4.18 14.69
C GLU A 334 -20.52 3.12 15.50
N GLU A 335 -19.81 2.20 14.83
CA GLU A 335 -19.04 1.15 15.50
C GLU A 335 -17.81 1.69 16.26
N ARG A 336 -17.18 2.80 15.80
CA ARG A 336 -16.09 3.47 16.53
C ARG A 336 -16.62 4.12 17.80
N MET A 337 -17.72 4.85 17.72
CA MET A 337 -18.36 5.44 18.89
C MET A 337 -18.73 4.36 19.92
N GLU A 338 -19.19 3.19 19.45
CA GLU A 338 -19.48 2.05 20.32
C GLU A 338 -18.21 1.45 20.97
N CYS A 339 -17.11 1.32 20.21
CA CYS A 339 -15.82 0.87 20.74
C CYS A 339 -15.29 1.82 21.81
N ASP A 340 -15.25 3.12 21.52
CA ASP A 340 -14.80 4.16 22.44
C ASP A 340 -15.69 4.17 23.70
N ARG A 341 -17.01 4.00 23.55
CA ARG A 341 -17.95 3.85 24.67
C ARG A 341 -17.60 2.64 25.54
N THR A 342 -17.34 1.47 24.95
CA THR A 342 -16.97 0.28 25.71
C THR A 342 -15.61 0.41 26.42
N ASP A 343 -14.62 1.05 25.79
CA ASP A 343 -13.32 1.30 26.41
C ASP A 343 -13.43 2.33 27.54
N HIS A 344 -14.24 3.38 27.39
CA HIS A 344 -14.52 4.32 28.49
C HIS A 344 -15.21 3.63 29.67
N ILE A 345 -16.21 2.76 29.41
CA ILE A 345 -16.86 1.98 30.47
C ILE A 345 -15.85 1.09 31.19
N ARG A 346 -14.96 0.42 30.46
CA ARG A 346 -13.87 -0.39 31.06
C ARG A 346 -12.97 0.47 31.94
N ARG A 347 -12.52 1.62 31.43
CA ARG A 347 -11.62 2.52 32.16
C ARG A 347 -12.27 3.09 33.43
N ILE A 348 -13.55 3.40 33.38
CA ILE A 348 -14.31 3.81 34.56
C ILE A 348 -14.30 2.69 35.61
N GLY A 349 -14.57 1.45 35.22
CA GLY A 349 -14.52 0.31 36.14
C GLY A 349 -13.13 0.07 36.75
N GLU A 350 -12.05 0.24 35.97
CA GLU A 350 -10.67 0.17 36.47
C GLU A 350 -10.40 1.27 37.52
N LEU A 351 -10.79 2.51 37.21
CA LEU A 351 -10.61 3.65 38.13
C LEU A 351 -11.43 3.48 39.42
N GLU A 352 -12.64 2.94 39.35
CA GLU A 352 -13.45 2.62 40.52
C GLU A 352 -12.76 1.57 41.42
N GLN A 353 -12.15 0.54 40.84
CA GLN A 353 -11.35 -0.44 41.60
C GLN A 353 -10.12 0.20 42.26
N GLU A 354 -9.37 1.03 41.52
CA GLU A 354 -8.22 1.78 42.06
C GLU A 354 -8.66 2.67 43.25
N LEU A 355 -9.83 3.31 43.14
CA LEU A 355 -10.37 4.19 44.17
C LEU A 355 -10.81 3.42 45.42
N VAL A 356 -11.38 2.23 45.26
CA VAL A 356 -11.72 1.31 46.37
C VAL A 356 -10.46 0.88 47.12
N LEU A 357 -9.40 0.50 46.40
CA LEU A 357 -8.13 0.10 47.00
C LEU A 357 -7.49 1.27 47.77
N CYS A 358 -7.46 2.46 47.17
CA CYS A 358 -6.89 3.65 47.79
C CYS A 358 -7.66 4.07 49.06
N ARG A 359 -9.00 3.91 49.07
CA ARG A 359 -9.81 4.12 50.29
C ARG A 359 -9.48 3.11 51.38
N ALA A 360 -9.36 1.83 51.03
CA ALA A 360 -8.98 0.79 51.98
C ALA A 360 -7.59 1.05 52.60
N GLU A 361 -6.62 1.51 51.81
CA GLU A 361 -5.31 1.93 52.32
C GLU A 361 -5.40 3.15 53.25
N CYS A 362 -6.21 4.15 52.89
CA CYS A 362 -6.41 5.33 53.74
C CYS A 362 -7.07 4.97 55.09
N ASP A 363 -8.04 4.06 55.08
CA ASP A 363 -8.73 3.62 56.29
C ASP A 363 -7.80 2.75 57.17
N ALA A 364 -7.00 1.87 56.59
CA ALA A 364 -5.96 1.13 57.31
C ALA A 364 -4.93 2.06 57.97
N LEU A 365 -4.50 3.12 57.27
CA LEU A 365 -3.58 4.13 57.82
C LEU A 365 -4.21 4.98 58.94
N ARG A 366 -5.54 5.15 58.94
CA ARG A 366 -6.27 5.83 60.01
C ARG A 366 -6.38 4.95 61.25
N GLU A 367 -6.65 3.66 61.08
CA GLU A 367 -6.70 2.69 62.18
C GLU A 367 -5.33 2.52 62.87
N MET A 368 -4.22 2.65 62.14
CA MET A 368 -2.87 2.61 62.73
C MET A 368 -2.48 3.89 63.50
N LYS A 369 -3.25 4.98 63.40
CA LYS A 369 -3.00 6.26 64.07
C LYS A 369 -3.87 6.48 65.33
N VAL A 370 -4.82 5.58 65.59
CA VAL A 370 -5.60 5.48 66.83
C VAL A 370 -4.92 4.46 67.73
#